data_AF-A0A2M8C518-F1
#
_entry.id   AF-A0A2M8C518-F1
#
_cell.length_a   1.000
_cell.length_b   1.000
_cell.length_c   1.000
_cell.angle_alpha   90.00
_cell.angle_beta   90.00
_cell.angle_gamma   90.00
#
_symmetry.space_group_name_H-M   'P 1'
#
loop_
_entity.id
_entity.type
_entity.pdbx_description
1 polymer ?
#
loop_
_entity_poly.entity_id
_entity_poly.type
_entity_poly.pdbx_seq_one_letter_code
_entity_poly.pdbx_strand_id
1 'polypeptide(L)'
;MDGSLYHLRFGFPPNHFHYCGPRDSRAILDYLKAGKTDEGLRQLLEKFRGAVPYLKFIAQENKIKDPFDRRVVEAYWVGNDLLKNCNLQRFYNELENRFHTLVSKKTLVEMLGNVPLGSRPHHSFHVIHIFSQTGGMLKMFQPSLTLMNNCLIRPGKIKLKIKNKELKIKTQKLKIVNHSIKFVPSIETARVLDSTKFKKGDLVAIHWGWICDKISSSQQIQLNFWNNQSLKLFS
;
A
#
# COMPACT_ATOMS: atom_id res chain seq x y z
N MET A 1 -12.94 8.70 9.91
CA MET A 1 -12.55 7.35 10.38
C MET A 1 -11.18 7.48 11.02
N ASP A 2 -10.99 6.84 12.16
CA ASP A 2 -9.72 6.75 12.88
C ASP A 2 -8.59 6.16 12.02
N GLY A 3 -7.35 6.58 12.25
CA GLY A 3 -6.21 6.19 11.41
C GLY A 3 -5.78 4.73 11.60
N SER A 4 -5.92 4.16 12.81
CA SER A 4 -5.65 2.75 13.08
C SER A 4 -6.60 1.84 12.29
N LEU A 5 -7.90 2.12 12.31
CA LEU A 5 -8.88 1.39 11.50
C LEU A 5 -8.68 1.60 10.00
N TYR A 6 -8.28 2.81 9.60
CA TYR A 6 -7.95 3.06 8.20
C TYR A 6 -6.75 2.25 7.75
N HIS A 7 -5.71 2.10 8.58
CA HIS A 7 -4.57 1.25 8.28
C HIS A 7 -5.01 -0.21 8.06
N LEU A 8 -5.87 -0.74 8.92
CA LEU A 8 -6.39 -2.10 8.78
C LEU A 8 -7.17 -2.31 7.49
N ARG A 9 -7.90 -1.30 6.96
CA ARG A 9 -8.62 -1.45 5.68
C ARG A 9 -7.70 -1.79 4.52
N PHE A 10 -6.51 -1.23 4.49
CA PHE A 10 -5.50 -1.54 3.47
C PHE A 10 -4.61 -2.73 3.85
N GLY A 11 -4.38 -2.96 5.14
CA GLY A 11 -3.57 -4.06 5.65
C GLY A 11 -4.29 -5.42 5.63
N PHE A 12 -5.61 -5.45 5.77
CA PHE A 12 -6.41 -6.68 5.82
C PHE A 12 -6.31 -7.52 4.54
N PRO A 13 -6.44 -6.97 3.31
CA PRO A 13 -6.36 -7.77 2.09
C PRO A 13 -5.08 -8.60 1.94
N PRO A 14 -3.85 -8.05 2.01
CA PRO A 14 -2.64 -8.87 1.95
C PRO A 14 -2.48 -9.78 3.17
N ASN A 15 -2.98 -9.37 4.34
CA ASN A 15 -2.96 -10.20 5.55
C ASN A 15 -3.85 -11.44 5.43
N HIS A 16 -5.02 -11.32 4.81
CA HIS A 16 -5.91 -12.43 4.51
C HIS A 16 -5.24 -13.49 3.62
N PHE A 17 -4.31 -13.07 2.76
CA PHE A 17 -3.47 -13.95 1.95
C PHE A 17 -2.10 -14.27 2.59
N HIS A 18 -1.90 -13.95 3.88
CA HIS A 18 -0.68 -14.22 4.65
C HIS A 18 0.60 -13.50 4.18
N TYR A 19 0.49 -12.43 3.40
CA TYR A 19 1.65 -11.66 2.91
C TYR A 19 2.12 -10.56 3.87
N CYS A 20 1.30 -10.13 4.83
CA CYS A 20 1.66 -9.04 5.76
C CYS A 20 0.92 -9.14 7.09
N GLY A 21 1.46 -8.53 8.14
CA GLY A 21 0.76 -8.36 9.42
C GLY A 21 0.71 -9.62 10.30
N PRO A 22 -0.12 -9.61 11.36
CA PRO A 22 -0.26 -10.72 12.30
C PRO A 22 -0.93 -11.94 11.65
N ARG A 23 -0.60 -13.15 12.09
CA ARG A 23 -1.23 -14.38 11.54
C ARG A 23 -2.74 -14.45 11.78
N ASP A 24 -3.25 -13.78 12.82
CA ASP A 24 -4.66 -13.77 13.16
C ASP A 24 -5.44 -12.71 12.35
N SER A 25 -5.83 -13.08 11.13
CA SER A 25 -6.65 -12.24 10.25
C SER A 25 -8.09 -12.07 10.73
N ARG A 26 -8.57 -12.95 11.62
CA ARG A 26 -9.92 -12.84 12.22
C ARG A 26 -9.99 -11.65 13.18
N ALA A 27 -8.98 -11.50 14.04
CA ALA A 27 -8.88 -10.34 14.92
C ALA A 27 -8.93 -9.01 14.15
N ILE A 28 -8.23 -8.90 13.01
CA ILE A 28 -8.28 -7.71 12.14
C ILE A 28 -9.70 -7.47 11.62
N LEU A 29 -10.37 -8.53 11.14
CA LEU A 29 -11.73 -8.43 10.64
C LEU A 29 -12.72 -8.00 11.73
N ASP A 30 -12.54 -8.48 12.96
CA ASP A 30 -13.40 -8.15 14.09
C ASP A 30 -13.26 -6.68 14.49
N TYR A 31 -12.04 -6.13 14.53
CA TYR A 31 -11.83 -4.68 14.71
C TYR A 31 -12.47 -3.86 13.58
N LEU A 32 -12.32 -4.29 12.32
CA LEU A 32 -12.93 -3.60 11.17
C LEU A 32 -14.46 -3.61 11.20
N LYS A 33 -15.08 -4.69 11.70
CA LYS A 33 -16.53 -4.79 11.87
C LYS A 33 -17.02 -3.97 13.07
N ALA A 34 -16.31 -4.05 14.20
CA ALA A 34 -16.66 -3.32 15.41
C ALA A 34 -16.47 -1.81 15.25
N GLY A 35 -15.53 -1.38 14.41
CA GLY A 35 -15.22 0.04 14.19
C GLY A 35 -14.68 0.73 15.44
N LYS A 36 -14.04 -0.02 16.34
CA LYS A 36 -13.47 0.47 17.60
C LYS A 36 -11.94 0.42 17.56
N THR A 37 -11.33 1.40 18.23
CA THR A 37 -9.88 1.47 18.43
C THR A 37 -9.61 1.42 19.92
N ASP A 38 -8.72 0.52 20.33
CA ASP A 38 -8.24 0.35 21.69
C ASP A 38 -6.74 -0.02 21.70
N GLU A 39 -6.19 -0.31 22.87
CA GLU A 39 -4.78 -0.68 23.01
C GLU A 39 -4.47 -2.04 22.37
N GLY A 40 -5.45 -2.96 22.34
CA GLY A 40 -5.31 -4.25 21.68
C GLY A 40 -5.11 -4.09 20.17
N LEU A 41 -5.85 -3.18 19.54
CA LEU A 41 -5.65 -2.82 18.14
C LEU A 41 -4.26 -2.24 17.90
N ARG A 42 -3.76 -1.37 18.79
CA ARG A 42 -2.41 -0.78 18.65
C ARG A 42 -1.31 -1.84 18.67
N GLN A 43 -1.39 -2.79 19.60
CA GLN A 43 -0.45 -3.92 19.65
C GLN A 43 -0.53 -4.81 18.40
N LEU A 44 -1.72 -4.98 17.84
CA LEU A 44 -1.95 -5.71 16.60
C LEU A 44 -1.29 -4.99 15.41
N LEU A 45 -1.39 -3.66 15.36
CA LEU A 45 -0.84 -2.84 14.28
C LEU A 45 0.68 -2.85 14.21
N GLU A 46 1.37 -2.88 15.35
CA GLU A 46 2.84 -2.98 15.40
C GLU A 46 3.39 -4.24 14.69
N LYS A 47 2.55 -5.27 14.50
CA LYS A 47 2.92 -6.50 13.78
C LYS A 47 2.97 -6.32 12.25
N PHE A 48 2.52 -5.18 11.70
CA PHE A 48 2.70 -4.82 10.28
C PHE A 48 4.13 -4.31 10.01
N ARG A 49 5.12 -5.19 10.22
CA ARG A 49 6.56 -4.88 10.15
C ARG A 49 7.00 -4.24 8.84
N GLY A 50 6.30 -4.50 7.74
CA GLY A 50 6.53 -3.82 6.45
C GLY A 50 6.24 -2.32 6.53
N ALA A 51 5.01 -1.98 6.92
CA ALA A 51 4.45 -0.64 6.85
C ALA A 51 4.78 0.27 8.05
N VAL A 52 4.80 -0.27 9.27
CA VAL A 52 4.96 0.53 10.50
C VAL A 52 6.22 1.40 10.52
N PRO A 53 7.40 0.93 10.05
CA PRO A 53 8.58 1.79 9.97
C PRO A 53 8.38 3.01 9.07
N TYR A 54 7.63 2.89 7.97
CA TYR A 54 7.30 4.02 7.09
C TYR A 54 6.37 5.00 7.78
N LEU A 55 5.36 4.51 8.51
CA LEU A 55 4.45 5.35 9.28
C LEU A 55 5.19 6.16 10.35
N LYS A 56 6.08 5.50 11.11
CA LYS A 56 6.93 6.17 12.11
C LYS A 56 7.82 7.22 11.47
N PHE A 57 8.44 6.91 10.34
CA PHE A 57 9.27 7.87 9.60
C PHE A 57 8.46 9.09 9.11
N ILE A 58 7.33 8.87 8.44
CA ILE A 58 6.47 9.98 7.97
C ILE A 58 6.00 10.85 9.13
N ALA A 59 5.59 10.23 10.24
CA ALA A 59 5.14 10.95 11.43
C ALA A 59 6.27 11.83 12.01
N GLN A 60 7.48 11.28 12.13
CA GLN A 60 8.66 12.02 12.59
C GLN A 60 9.01 13.20 11.67
N GLU A 61 9.07 12.99 10.36
CA GLU A 61 9.37 14.05 9.38
C GLU A 61 8.35 15.18 9.39
N ASN A 62 7.13 14.90 9.85
CA ASN A 62 6.03 15.86 9.92
C ASN A 62 5.70 16.31 11.34
N LYS A 63 6.52 15.97 12.34
CA LYS A 63 6.31 16.31 13.77
C LYS A 63 4.94 15.88 14.30
N ILE A 64 4.44 14.74 13.83
CA ILE A 64 3.20 14.11 14.28
C ILE A 64 3.56 13.02 15.29
N LYS A 65 3.00 13.09 16.51
CA LYS A 65 3.34 12.17 17.60
C LYS A 65 2.86 10.74 17.33
N ASP A 66 1.65 10.60 16.79
CA ASP A 66 1.04 9.29 16.55
C ASP A 66 1.36 8.79 15.12
N PRO A 67 2.11 7.69 14.95
CA PRO A 67 2.35 7.10 13.63
C PRO A 67 1.07 6.57 12.96
N PHE A 68 0.01 6.33 13.73
CA PHE A 68 -1.29 5.94 13.21
C PHE A 68 -2.25 7.13 13.07
N ASP A 69 -1.78 8.38 13.17
CA ASP A 69 -2.56 9.55 12.76
C ASP A 69 -3.08 9.34 11.34
N ARG A 70 -4.37 9.64 11.13
CA ARG A 70 -5.05 9.41 9.86
C ARG A 70 -4.30 10.00 8.66
N ARG A 71 -3.67 11.18 8.82
CA ARG A 71 -2.91 11.84 7.74
C ARG A 71 -1.64 11.08 7.41
N VAL A 72 -0.95 10.53 8.41
CA VAL A 72 0.25 9.70 8.23
C VAL A 72 -0.09 8.40 7.52
N VAL A 73 -1.14 7.72 7.98
CA VAL A 73 -1.62 6.46 7.37
C VAL A 73 -2.06 6.69 5.92
N GLU A 74 -2.75 7.79 5.64
CA GLU A 74 -3.12 8.17 4.29
C GLU A 74 -1.92 8.51 3.41
N ALA A 75 -0.91 9.20 3.95
CA ALA A 75 0.33 9.49 3.24
C ALA A 75 1.02 8.21 2.77
N TYR A 76 1.06 7.18 3.60
CA TYR A 76 1.67 5.90 3.25
C TYR A 76 0.84 5.11 2.21
N TRP A 77 -0.47 4.94 2.42
CA TRP A 77 -1.27 4.04 1.58
C TRP A 77 -1.78 4.67 0.27
N VAL A 78 -2.10 5.96 0.30
CA VAL A 78 -2.76 6.67 -0.82
C VAL A 78 -1.91 7.84 -1.33
N GLY A 79 -1.16 8.48 -0.44
CA GLY A 79 -0.38 9.66 -0.70
C GLY A 79 -1.12 10.95 -0.39
N ASN A 80 -0.39 11.91 0.19
CA ASN A 80 -0.81 13.28 0.44
C ASN A 80 0.45 14.18 0.57
N ASP A 81 0.28 15.43 1.00
CA ASP A 81 1.37 16.40 1.06
C ASP A 81 2.44 16.09 2.11
N LEU A 82 2.17 15.25 3.12
CA LEU A 82 3.17 14.88 4.14
C LEU A 82 4.41 14.20 3.53
N LEU A 83 4.24 13.54 2.37
CA LEU A 83 5.35 12.90 1.66
C LEU A 83 6.36 13.92 1.09
N LYS A 84 5.94 15.17 0.83
CA LYS A 84 6.82 16.23 0.31
C LYS A 84 7.82 16.70 1.37
N ASN A 85 7.44 16.62 2.65
CA ASN A 85 8.26 17.04 3.78
C ASN A 85 9.30 15.99 4.20
N CYS A 86 9.18 14.75 3.70
CA CYS A 86 10.08 13.66 4.09
C CYS A 86 11.47 13.85 3.47
N ASN A 87 12.52 14.03 4.28
CA ASN A 87 13.89 14.19 3.78
C ASN A 87 14.41 12.90 3.10
N LEU A 88 14.91 13.01 1.86
CA LEU A 88 15.37 11.85 1.08
C LEU A 88 16.61 11.18 1.67
N GLN A 89 17.57 11.96 2.17
CA GLN A 89 18.79 11.41 2.76
C GLN A 89 18.48 10.63 4.03
N ARG A 90 17.62 11.19 4.90
CA ARG A 90 17.18 10.50 6.11
C ARG A 90 16.41 9.24 5.76
N PHE A 91 15.53 9.30 4.76
CA PHE A 91 14.79 8.12 4.30
C PHE A 91 15.72 7.03 3.77
N TYR A 92 16.73 7.38 2.97
CA TYR A 92 17.76 6.45 2.51
C TYR A 92 18.46 5.79 3.71
N ASN A 93 18.94 6.59 4.68
CA ASN A 93 19.65 6.08 5.85
C ASN A 93 18.79 5.13 6.69
N GLU A 94 17.50 5.45 6.90
CA GLU A 94 16.55 4.58 7.61
C GLU A 94 16.37 3.23 6.91
N LEU A 95 16.28 3.22 5.57
CA LEU A 95 16.18 1.99 4.81
C LEU A 95 17.50 1.20 4.81
N GLU A 96 18.64 1.86 4.67
CA GLU A 96 19.96 1.24 4.73
C GLU A 96 20.18 0.57 6.09
N ASN A 97 19.96 1.30 7.18
CA ASN A 97 20.03 0.76 8.54
C ASN A 97 19.14 -0.47 8.72
N ARG A 98 17.95 -0.45 8.13
CA ARG A 98 17.00 -1.57 8.22
C ARG A 98 17.41 -2.79 7.40
N PHE A 99 18.02 -2.63 6.24
CA PHE A 99 18.19 -3.71 5.26
C PHE A 99 19.64 -4.15 5.02
N HIS A 100 20.66 -3.39 5.44
CA HIS A 100 22.06 -3.68 5.14
C HIS A 100 22.55 -5.04 5.65
N THR A 101 21.99 -5.57 6.74
CA THR A 101 22.29 -6.92 7.26
C THR A 101 21.39 -8.01 6.70
N LEU A 102 20.29 -7.66 6.04
CA LEU A 102 19.27 -8.59 5.56
C LEU A 102 19.45 -8.99 4.10
N VAL A 103 20.13 -8.15 3.32
CA VAL A 103 20.34 -8.34 1.88
C VAL A 103 21.81 -8.16 1.48
N SER A 104 22.15 -8.61 0.27
CA SER A 104 23.48 -8.35 -0.27
C SER A 104 23.69 -6.85 -0.54
N LYS A 105 24.95 -6.39 -0.56
CA LYS A 105 25.29 -5.01 -0.93
C LYS A 105 24.75 -4.62 -2.32
N LYS A 106 24.81 -5.54 -3.29
CA LYS A 106 24.25 -5.32 -4.63
C LYS A 106 22.74 -5.07 -4.58
N THR A 107 22.00 -5.95 -3.90
CA THR A 107 20.55 -5.82 -3.73
C THR A 107 20.20 -4.53 -3.00
N LEU A 108 20.97 -4.14 -1.99
CA LEU A 108 20.77 -2.88 -1.26
C LEU A 108 20.91 -1.66 -2.18
N VAL A 109 21.93 -1.63 -3.04
CA VAL A 109 22.11 -0.57 -4.05
C VAL A 109 20.93 -0.53 -5.02
N GLU A 110 20.47 -1.69 -5.51
CA GLU A 110 19.30 -1.77 -6.40
C GLU A 110 18.01 -1.28 -5.72
N MET A 111 17.82 -1.59 -4.43
CA MET A 111 16.66 -1.17 -3.65
C MET A 111 16.65 0.34 -3.37
N LEU A 112 17.82 0.92 -3.06
CA LEU A 112 17.91 2.26 -2.49
C LEU A 112 18.43 3.32 -3.46
N GLY A 113 19.01 2.93 -4.60
CA GLY A 113 19.57 3.85 -5.60
C GLY A 113 18.57 4.86 -6.17
N ASN A 114 17.27 4.55 -6.09
CA ASN A 114 16.18 5.42 -6.55
C ASN A 114 15.66 6.39 -5.48
N VAL A 115 16.14 6.30 -4.24
CA VAL A 115 15.74 7.24 -3.17
C VAL A 115 16.24 8.65 -3.45
N PRO A 116 17.53 8.89 -3.80
CA PRO A 116 18.00 10.22 -4.17
C PRO A 116 17.28 10.83 -5.38
N LEU A 117 16.72 10.00 -6.27
CA LEU A 117 15.96 10.44 -7.44
C LEU A 117 14.52 10.91 -7.11
N GLY A 118 14.15 10.90 -5.82
CA GLY A 118 12.88 11.43 -5.33
C GLY A 118 11.88 10.39 -4.89
N SER A 119 12.27 9.13 -4.65
CA SER A 119 11.37 8.15 -4.06
C SER A 119 10.96 8.56 -2.65
N ARG A 120 9.69 8.40 -2.32
CA ARG A 120 9.12 8.78 -1.02
C ARG A 120 8.63 7.56 -0.25
N PRO A 121 8.41 7.66 1.07
CA PRO A 121 7.89 6.58 1.91
C PRO A 121 6.41 6.23 1.64
N HIS A 122 6.03 6.05 0.37
CA HIS A 122 4.71 5.61 -0.08
C HIS A 122 4.69 4.09 -0.29
N HIS A 123 3.51 3.47 -0.17
CA HIS A 123 3.36 2.03 -0.29
C HIS A 123 3.83 1.49 -1.65
N SER A 124 3.61 2.22 -2.74
CA SER A 124 4.09 1.84 -4.08
C SER A 124 5.61 1.72 -4.16
N PHE A 125 6.36 2.56 -3.44
CA PHE A 125 7.82 2.43 -3.35
C PHE A 125 8.19 1.12 -2.66
N HIS A 126 7.54 0.81 -1.54
CA HIS A 126 7.77 -0.46 -0.85
C HIS A 126 7.51 -1.66 -1.76
N VAL A 127 6.40 -1.67 -2.50
CA VAL A 127 6.07 -2.79 -3.39
C VAL A 127 7.06 -2.90 -4.56
N ILE A 128 7.39 -1.79 -5.20
CA ILE A 128 8.15 -1.79 -6.46
C ILE A 128 9.66 -1.87 -6.24
N HIS A 129 10.21 -1.29 -5.17
CA HIS A 129 11.67 -1.20 -4.97
C HIS A 129 12.18 -2.09 -3.85
N ILE A 130 11.36 -2.39 -2.83
CA ILE A 130 11.78 -3.18 -1.67
C ILE A 130 11.30 -4.62 -1.77
N PHE A 131 10.00 -4.83 -1.96
CA PHE A 131 9.39 -6.15 -2.00
C PHE A 131 9.78 -6.92 -3.28
N SER A 132 9.95 -6.22 -4.41
CA SER A 132 10.46 -6.80 -5.66
C SER A 132 11.82 -7.48 -5.48
N GLN A 133 12.76 -6.77 -4.83
CA GLN A 133 14.13 -7.22 -4.69
C GLN A 133 14.34 -8.20 -3.53
N THR A 134 13.44 -8.21 -2.55
CA THR A 134 13.51 -9.13 -1.41
C THR A 134 12.73 -10.43 -1.63
N GLY A 135 11.87 -10.51 -2.66
CA GLY A 135 11.16 -11.74 -3.07
C GLY A 135 10.07 -12.21 -2.10
N GLY A 136 9.72 -11.41 -1.08
CA GLY A 136 9.14 -11.98 0.13
C GLY A 136 10.08 -13.04 0.73
N MET A 137 9.64 -13.79 1.74
CA MET A 137 10.46 -14.81 2.41
C MET A 137 11.04 -15.94 1.52
N LEU A 138 10.84 -15.92 0.20
CA LEU A 138 11.21 -16.97 -0.74
C LEU A 138 12.02 -16.36 -1.90
N LYS A 139 13.35 -16.31 -1.73
CA LYS A 139 14.39 -15.84 -2.66
C LYS A 139 14.44 -16.54 -4.05
N MET A 140 13.34 -17.08 -4.54
CA MET A 140 13.37 -17.98 -5.70
C MET A 140 12.84 -17.35 -7.00
N PHE A 141 12.08 -16.26 -6.96
CA PHE A 141 11.64 -15.53 -8.15
C PHE A 141 11.45 -14.04 -7.83
N GLN A 142 11.88 -13.13 -8.72
CA GLN A 142 11.35 -11.76 -8.77
C GLN A 142 9.82 -11.87 -8.71
N PRO A 143 9.11 -11.16 -7.80
CA PRO A 143 7.68 -11.33 -7.67
C PRO A 143 7.04 -11.05 -9.01
N SER A 144 6.20 -11.98 -9.45
CA SER A 144 5.56 -11.90 -10.76
C SER A 144 4.86 -10.54 -10.91
N LEU A 145 4.75 -10.06 -12.14
CA LEU A 145 4.01 -8.82 -12.43
C LEU A 145 2.60 -8.84 -11.82
N THR A 146 1.99 -10.02 -11.75
CA THR A 146 0.72 -10.29 -11.07
C THR A 146 0.79 -9.99 -9.57
N LEU A 147 1.84 -10.44 -8.87
CA LEU A 147 2.03 -10.19 -7.45
C LEU A 147 2.25 -8.70 -7.17
N MET A 148 3.08 -8.02 -7.95
CA MET A 148 3.23 -6.56 -7.85
C MET A 148 1.90 -5.83 -8.10
N ASN A 149 1.15 -6.24 -9.13
CA ASN A 149 -0.16 -5.66 -9.43
C ASN A 149 -1.17 -5.83 -8.30
N ASN A 150 -1.14 -6.97 -7.59
CA ASN A 150 -2.04 -7.25 -6.47
C ASN A 150 -1.65 -6.47 -5.21
N CYS A 151 -0.36 -6.27 -4.97
CA CYS A 151 0.17 -5.46 -3.86
C CYS A 151 0.04 -3.96 -4.09
N LEU A 152 0.01 -3.48 -5.33
CA LEU A 152 -0.22 -2.05 -5.57
C LEU A 152 -1.67 -1.68 -5.27
N ILE A 153 -1.83 -0.60 -4.51
CA ILE A 153 -3.15 0.01 -4.31
C ILE A 153 -3.49 0.79 -5.57
N ARG A 154 -4.61 0.45 -6.21
CA ARG A 154 -5.00 1.02 -7.50
C ARG A 154 -6.36 1.70 -7.38
N PRO A 155 -6.54 2.90 -7.95
CA PRO A 155 -7.84 3.54 -7.98
C PRO A 155 -8.74 2.83 -8.98
N GLY A 156 -10.02 2.74 -8.67
CA GLY A 156 -11.05 2.18 -9.55
C GLY A 156 -12.37 2.93 -9.43
N LYS A 157 -13.23 2.75 -10.42
CA LYS A 157 -14.60 3.29 -10.45
C LYS A 157 -15.61 2.17 -10.52
N ILE A 158 -16.56 2.15 -9.59
CA ILE A 158 -17.60 1.11 -9.52
C ILE A 158 -18.50 1.22 -10.75
N LYS A 159 -18.66 0.11 -11.48
CA LYS A 159 -19.55 0.02 -12.66
C LYS A 159 -20.92 -0.53 -12.32
N LEU A 160 -20.99 -1.57 -11.50
CA LEU A 160 -22.22 -2.16 -11.02
C LEU A 160 -21.96 -3.15 -9.88
N LYS A 161 -22.99 -3.41 -9.07
CA LYS A 161 -22.96 -4.45 -8.04
C LYS A 161 -23.17 -5.82 -8.69
N ILE A 162 -22.44 -6.81 -8.21
CA ILE A 162 -22.63 -8.22 -8.53
C ILE A 162 -23.20 -8.92 -7.27
N LYS A 163 -23.56 -10.19 -7.40
CA LYS A 163 -23.97 -11.04 -6.26
C LYS A 163 -22.80 -11.19 -5.25
N ASN A 164 -23.11 -11.65 -4.03
CA ASN A 164 -22.13 -12.10 -3.04
C ASN A 164 -21.08 -11.08 -2.58
N LYS A 165 -21.46 -9.80 -2.41
CA LYS A 165 -20.55 -8.72 -1.97
C LYS A 165 -19.35 -8.50 -2.90
N GLU A 166 -19.57 -8.70 -4.20
CA GLU A 166 -18.58 -8.39 -5.24
C GLU A 166 -19.07 -7.24 -6.11
N LEU A 167 -18.13 -6.42 -6.56
CA LEU A 167 -18.39 -5.24 -7.38
C LEU A 167 -17.51 -5.30 -8.63
N LYS A 168 -18.08 -4.96 -9.80
CA LYS A 168 -17.34 -4.81 -11.05
C LYS A 168 -16.73 -3.43 -11.09
N ILE A 169 -15.41 -3.34 -11.21
CA ILE A 169 -14.63 -2.10 -11.12
C ILE A 169 -13.89 -1.85 -12.41
N LYS A 170 -14.05 -0.64 -12.98
CA LYS A 170 -13.13 -0.15 -14.03
C LYS A 170 -11.89 0.40 -13.34
N THR A 171 -10.73 -0.20 -13.61
CA THR A 171 -9.45 0.10 -12.99
C THR A 171 -8.34 0.07 -14.06
N GLN A 172 -7.10 -0.09 -13.65
CA GLN A 172 -5.91 -0.28 -14.47
C GLN A 172 -5.06 -1.40 -13.87
N LYS A 173 -4.30 -2.14 -14.67
CA LYS A 173 -3.37 -3.19 -14.19
C LYS A 173 -1.99 -3.05 -14.81
N LEU A 174 -0.98 -3.63 -14.18
CA LEU A 174 0.36 -3.68 -14.76
C LEU A 174 0.41 -4.65 -15.96
N LYS A 175 1.08 -4.24 -17.04
CA LYS A 175 1.42 -5.08 -18.19
C LYS A 175 2.79 -4.65 -18.73
N ILE A 176 3.55 -5.61 -19.27
CA ILE A 176 4.75 -5.29 -20.04
C ILE A 176 4.31 -4.86 -21.45
N VAL A 177 4.71 -3.65 -21.85
CA VAL A 177 4.44 -3.04 -23.16
C VAL A 177 5.74 -2.43 -23.66
N ASN A 178 6.24 -2.91 -24.80
CA ASN A 178 7.51 -2.47 -25.41
C ASN A 178 8.68 -2.51 -24.43
N HIS A 179 8.88 -3.65 -23.74
CA HIS A 179 9.94 -3.85 -22.73
C HIS A 179 9.86 -2.96 -21.48
N SER A 180 8.75 -2.24 -21.27
CA SER A 180 8.52 -1.44 -20.06
C SER A 180 7.25 -1.85 -19.33
N ILE A 181 7.25 -1.78 -18.01
CA ILE A 181 6.06 -2.02 -17.19
C ILE A 181 5.19 -0.76 -17.22
N LYS A 182 3.92 -0.91 -17.60
CA LYS A 182 2.94 0.19 -17.68
C LYS A 182 1.61 -0.20 -17.09
N PHE A 183 0.85 0.77 -16.60
CA PHE A 183 -0.57 0.60 -16.31
C PHE A 183 -1.38 0.61 -17.61
N VAL A 184 -2.23 -0.40 -17.77
CA VAL A 184 -3.19 -0.49 -18.88
C VAL A 184 -4.62 -0.59 -18.33
N PRO A 185 -5.64 -0.03 -19.00
CA PRO A 185 -7.03 -0.15 -18.54
C PRO A 185 -7.47 -1.59 -18.31
N SER A 186 -8.28 -1.81 -17.27
CA SER A 186 -8.83 -3.13 -16.95
C SER A 186 -10.22 -3.05 -16.31
N ILE A 187 -10.93 -4.17 -16.34
CA ILE A 187 -12.15 -4.37 -15.56
C ILE A 187 -11.89 -5.58 -14.66
N GLU A 188 -12.05 -5.39 -13.36
CA GLU A 188 -11.81 -6.41 -12.34
C GLU A 188 -13.03 -6.58 -11.46
N THR A 189 -13.18 -7.76 -10.87
CA THR A 189 -14.13 -7.99 -9.79
C THR A 189 -13.39 -7.82 -8.47
N ALA A 190 -13.94 -7.01 -7.57
CA ALA A 190 -13.38 -6.81 -6.25
C ALA A 190 -14.40 -7.13 -5.16
N ARG A 191 -13.93 -7.77 -4.09
CA ARG A 191 -14.70 -8.08 -2.88
C ARG A 191 -14.81 -6.85 -1.99
N VAL A 192 -15.87 -6.81 -1.18
CA VAL A 192 -16.06 -5.78 -0.17
C VAL A 192 -16.64 -6.37 1.11
N LEU A 193 -16.20 -5.87 2.27
CA LEU A 193 -16.70 -6.33 3.57
C LEU A 193 -18.20 -6.00 3.74
N ASP A 194 -18.58 -4.80 3.30
CA ASP A 194 -19.92 -4.25 3.36
C ASP A 194 -20.26 -3.49 2.06
N SER A 195 -21.07 -4.12 1.21
CA SER A 195 -21.46 -3.58 -0.09
C SER A 195 -22.54 -2.50 -0.02
N THR A 196 -23.18 -2.30 1.13
CA THR A 196 -24.23 -1.27 1.31
C THR A 196 -23.62 0.13 1.24
N LYS A 197 -22.36 0.27 1.63
CA LYS A 197 -21.63 1.54 1.63
C LYS A 197 -21.31 2.07 0.24
N PHE A 198 -21.45 1.28 -0.81
CA PHE A 198 -20.95 1.61 -2.15
C PHE A 198 -22.06 1.68 -3.20
N LYS A 199 -21.92 2.57 -4.18
CA LYS A 199 -22.83 2.71 -5.32
C LYS A 199 -22.07 2.84 -6.64
N LYS A 200 -22.78 2.61 -7.75
CA LYS A 200 -22.26 2.84 -9.11
C LYS A 200 -21.72 4.26 -9.23
N GLY A 201 -20.53 4.39 -9.79
CA GLY A 201 -19.86 5.67 -9.99
C GLY A 201 -18.91 6.10 -8.88
N ASP A 202 -18.98 5.50 -7.69
CA ASP A 202 -18.02 5.79 -6.62
C ASP A 202 -16.59 5.47 -7.05
N LEU A 203 -15.65 6.32 -6.63
CA LEU A 203 -14.21 6.08 -6.72
C LEU A 203 -13.77 5.31 -5.48
N VAL A 204 -12.93 4.29 -5.70
CA VAL A 204 -12.46 3.38 -4.65
C VAL A 204 -10.99 3.07 -4.80
N ALA A 205 -10.34 2.72 -3.69
CA ALA A 205 -9.02 2.11 -3.69
C ALA A 205 -9.14 0.58 -3.60
N ILE A 206 -8.40 -0.13 -4.45
CA ILE A 206 -8.40 -1.59 -4.53
C ILE A 206 -7.02 -2.11 -4.14
N HIS A 207 -6.97 -3.15 -3.30
CA HIS A 207 -5.75 -3.85 -2.89
C HIS A 207 -6.05 -5.35 -2.79
N TRP A 208 -5.26 -6.21 -3.45
CA TRP A 208 -5.47 -7.67 -3.43
C TRP A 208 -6.87 -8.15 -3.85
N GLY A 209 -7.53 -7.45 -4.77
CA GLY A 209 -8.90 -7.77 -5.20
C GLY A 209 -9.98 -7.41 -4.17
N TRP A 210 -9.65 -6.58 -3.17
CA TRP A 210 -10.60 -6.02 -2.21
C TRP A 210 -10.72 -4.51 -2.36
N ILE A 211 -11.93 -4.00 -2.19
CA ILE A 211 -12.18 -2.57 -2.03
C ILE A 211 -11.84 -2.20 -0.58
N CYS A 212 -10.83 -1.37 -0.41
CA CYS A 212 -10.35 -0.94 0.90
C CYS A 212 -11.19 0.22 1.44
N ASP A 213 -11.40 1.24 0.61
CA ASP A 213 -12.21 2.41 0.95
C ASP A 213 -12.72 3.14 -0.29
N LYS A 214 -13.68 4.05 -0.08
CA LYS A 214 -13.96 5.13 -1.05
C LYS A 214 -12.83 6.15 -1.01
N ILE A 215 -12.56 6.74 -2.16
CA ILE A 215 -11.58 7.82 -2.29
C ILE A 215 -12.18 9.02 -3.00
N SER A 216 -11.66 10.21 -2.72
CA SER A 216 -11.97 11.42 -3.46
C SER A 216 -11.25 11.46 -4.81
N SER A 217 -11.64 12.38 -5.69
CA SER A 217 -10.89 12.65 -6.93
C SER A 217 -9.45 13.10 -6.66
N SER A 218 -9.22 13.88 -5.59
CA SER A 218 -7.89 14.31 -5.18
C SER A 218 -7.03 13.10 -4.75
N GLN A 219 -7.59 12.20 -3.95
CA GLN A 219 -6.90 10.95 -3.55
C GLN A 219 -6.62 10.03 -4.74
N GLN A 220 -7.53 9.97 -5.73
CA GLN A 220 -7.26 9.24 -6.98
C GLN A 220 -6.06 9.84 -7.74
N ILE A 221 -5.97 11.17 -7.82
CA ILE A 221 -4.84 11.86 -8.46
C ILE A 221 -3.53 11.54 -7.73
N GLN A 222 -3.51 11.64 -6.40
CA GLN A 222 -2.35 11.31 -5.58
C GLN A 222 -1.90 9.87 -5.77
N LEU A 223 -2.84 8.92 -5.70
CA LEU A 223 -2.53 7.50 -5.84
C LEU A 223 -1.97 7.18 -7.23
N ASN A 224 -2.55 7.77 -8.28
CA ASN A 224 -2.01 7.66 -9.64
C ASN A 224 -0.61 8.26 -9.73
N PHE A 225 -0.39 9.44 -9.16
CA PHE A 225 0.90 10.12 -9.18
C PHE A 225 1.98 9.25 -8.53
N TRP A 226 1.78 8.79 -7.29
CA TRP A 226 2.80 8.02 -6.56
C TRP A 226 3.05 6.65 -7.18
N ASN A 227 2.02 5.97 -7.66
CA ASN A 227 2.20 4.70 -8.38
C ASN A 227 3.03 4.88 -9.65
N ASN A 228 2.74 5.90 -10.46
CA ASN A 228 3.49 6.17 -11.69
C ASN A 228 4.91 6.65 -11.39
N GLN A 229 5.11 7.46 -10.35
CA GLN A 229 6.44 7.89 -9.94
C GLN A 229 7.31 6.70 -9.52
N SER A 230 6.79 5.79 -8.68
CA SER A 230 7.53 4.61 -8.26
C SER A 230 7.87 3.69 -9.44
N LEU A 231 6.98 3.53 -10.43
CA LEU A 231 7.27 2.77 -11.64
C LEU A 231 8.31 3.45 -12.53
N LYS A 232 8.21 4.78 -12.71
CA LYS A 232 9.16 5.56 -13.53
C LYS A 232 10.59 5.46 -13.00
N LEU A 233 10.74 5.39 -11.67
CA LEU A 233 12.04 5.25 -11.04
C LEU A 233 12.55 3.79 -11.03
N PHE A 234 11.72 2.81 -11.37
CA PHE A 234 12.11 1.40 -11.39
C PHE A 234 12.69 0.93 -12.74
N SER A 235 12.40 1.68 -13.81
CA SER A 235 12.82 1.38 -15.18
C SER A 235 14.23 1.83 -15.49
#